data_AF-M0PHS9-F1
#
_entry.id   AF-M0PHS9-F1
#
_cell.length_a   1.000
_cell.length_b   1.000
_cell.length_c   1.000
_cell.angle_alpha   90.00
_cell.angle_beta   90.00
_cell.angle_gamma   90.00
#
_symmetry.space_group_name_H-M   'P 1'
#
loop_
_entity.id
_entity.type
_entity.pdbx_description
1 polymer ?
#
loop_
_entity_poly.entity_id
_entity_poly.type
_entity_poly.pdbx_seq_one_letter_code
_entity_poly.pdbx_strand_id
1 'polypeptide(L)'
;MHTHETATRRTVDITGLGFEPVALPTDVDVTICTTDDRTVVDVEFDTEVWTLTFDEYGQLDDAPARSVPRWLGPVIKKAAPGLRVV
;
A
#
# COMPACT_ATOMS: atom_id res chain seq x y z
N MET A 1 -21.37 -14.15 12.21
CA MET A 1 -20.38 -14.34 11.15
C MET A 1 -19.12 -13.66 11.64
N HIS A 2 -18.06 -14.42 11.90
CA HIS A 2 -16.79 -13.84 12.33
C HIS A 2 -16.07 -13.37 11.06
N THR A 3 -16.03 -12.06 10.82
CA THR A 3 -15.14 -11.47 9.82
C THR A 3 -13.71 -11.76 10.27
N HIS A 4 -12.99 -12.58 9.52
CA HIS A 4 -11.57 -12.80 9.79
C HIS A 4 -10.81 -11.60 9.23
N GLU A 5 -10.45 -10.67 10.12
CA GLU A 5 -9.55 -9.58 9.76
C GLU A 5 -8.11 -10.03 10.01
N THR A 6 -7.33 -10.14 8.94
CA THR A 6 -5.89 -10.40 9.04
C THR A 6 -5.14 -9.11 8.77
N ALA A 7 -4.50 -8.57 9.81
CA ALA A 7 -3.63 -7.41 9.70
C ALA A 7 -2.16 -7.86 9.61
N THR A 8 -1.47 -7.45 8.54
CA THR A 8 -0.04 -7.68 8.35
C THR A 8 0.68 -6.35 8.18
N ARG A 9 1.60 -6.04 9.10
CA ARG A 9 2.48 -4.87 9.02
C ARG A 9 3.85 -5.25 8.50
N ARG A 10 4.41 -4.43 7.61
CA ARG A 10 5.77 -4.61 7.09
C ARG A 10 6.39 -3.30 6.65
N THR A 11 7.70 -3.25 6.79
CA THR A 11 8.51 -2.16 6.25
C THR A 11 8.99 -2.54 4.85
N VAL A 12 8.74 -1.69 3.87
CA VAL A 12 9.16 -1.87 2.48
C VAL A 12 10.28 -0.91 2.17
N ASP A 13 11.46 -1.46 1.88
CA ASP A 13 12.56 -0.70 1.31
C ASP A 13 12.20 -0.23 -0.10
N ILE A 14 12.39 1.05 -0.38
CA ILE A 14 12.09 1.66 -1.68
C ILE A 14 13.34 2.23 -2.37
N THR A 15 14.52 1.98 -1.78
CA THR A 15 15.77 2.35 -2.42
C THR A 15 15.92 1.66 -3.78
N GLY A 16 16.49 2.37 -4.75
CA GLY A 16 16.71 1.83 -6.10
C GLY A 16 15.46 1.71 -6.98
N LEU A 17 14.29 2.17 -6.55
CA LEU A 17 13.09 2.23 -7.41
C LEU A 17 13.14 3.36 -8.47
N GLY A 18 14.24 4.10 -8.56
CA GLY A 18 14.49 5.08 -9.65
C GLY A 18 13.70 6.40 -9.50
N PHE A 19 13.21 6.71 -8.31
CA PHE A 19 12.38 7.89 -8.04
C PHE A 19 13.16 9.09 -7.47
N GLU A 20 14.49 9.08 -7.53
CA GLU A 20 15.37 10.05 -6.83
C GLU A 20 15.12 11.49 -7.34
N PRO A 21 15.13 12.48 -6.41
CA PRO A 21 16.40 13.01 -5.90
C PRO A 21 16.51 12.98 -4.37
N VAL A 22 17.65 12.50 -3.82
CA VAL A 22 18.32 12.67 -2.49
C VAL A 22 17.49 12.64 -1.18
N ALA A 23 16.16 12.79 -1.21
CA ALA A 23 15.25 12.90 -0.07
C ALA A 23 14.00 12.00 -0.22
N LEU A 24 14.14 10.91 -0.97
CA LEU A 24 13.11 9.87 -0.94
C LEU A 24 13.16 9.06 0.36
N PRO A 25 12.04 8.46 0.78
CA PRO A 25 12.06 7.42 1.78
C PRO A 25 13.11 6.35 1.42
N THR A 26 13.89 5.89 2.39
CA THR A 26 14.60 4.60 2.27
C THR A 26 13.64 3.45 2.51
N ASP A 27 12.65 3.68 3.35
CA ASP A 27 11.68 2.72 3.83
C ASP A 27 10.31 3.38 4.03
N VAL A 28 9.26 2.60 3.80
CA VAL A 28 7.88 2.98 4.07
C VAL A 28 7.19 1.86 4.83
N ASP A 29 6.34 2.22 5.77
CA ASP A 29 5.58 1.23 6.52
C ASP A 29 4.27 0.94 5.79
N VAL A 30 3.95 -0.35 5.66
CA VAL A 30 2.77 -0.82 4.94
C VAL A 30 2.00 -1.75 5.87
N THR A 31 0.78 -1.36 6.18
CA THR A 31 -0.19 -2.19 6.90
C THR A 31 -1.24 -2.69 5.92
N ILE A 32 -1.48 -3.99 5.89
CA ILE A 32 -2.47 -4.63 5.02
C ILE A 32 -3.48 -5.34 5.90
N CYS A 33 -4.72 -4.89 5.82
CA CYS A 33 -5.85 -5.48 6.50
C CYS A 33 -6.75 -6.16 5.46
N THR A 34 -6.74 -7.49 5.46
CA THR A 34 -7.60 -8.30 4.59
C THR A 34 -8.79 -8.80 5.37
N THR A 35 -9.97 -8.65 4.76
CA THR A 35 -11.26 -9.22 5.16
C THR A 35 -11.77 -10.09 4.01
N ASP A 36 -12.85 -10.85 4.22
CA ASP A 36 -13.42 -11.70 3.17
C ASP A 36 -13.84 -10.91 1.91
N ASP A 37 -14.33 -9.67 2.07
CA ASP A 37 -14.90 -8.88 0.97
C ASP A 37 -13.91 -7.86 0.36
N ARG A 38 -12.82 -7.53 1.07
CA ARG A 38 -11.90 -6.46 0.66
C ARG A 38 -10.54 -6.55 1.34
N THR A 39 -9.55 -5.91 0.72
CA THR A 39 -8.23 -5.65 1.31
C THR A 39 -7.99 -4.15 1.41
N VAL A 40 -7.71 -3.65 2.60
CA VAL A 40 -7.29 -2.26 2.84
C VAL A 40 -5.78 -2.24 3.02
N VAL A 41 -5.11 -1.31 2.36
CA VAL A 41 -3.66 -1.11 2.49
C VAL A 41 -3.38 0.32 2.89
N ASP A 42 -2.82 0.50 4.08
CA ASP A 42 -2.31 1.77 4.57
C ASP A 42 -0.81 1.83 4.34
N VAL A 43 -0.35 2.89 3.69
CA VAL A 43 1.06 3.19 3.49
C VAL A 43 1.39 4.45 4.27
N GLU A 44 2.25 4.32 5.27
CA GLU A 44 2.68 5.41 6.14
C GLU A 44 4.11 5.83 5.77
N PHE A 45 4.31 7.14 5.61
CA PHE A 45 5.63 7.73 5.47
C PHE A 45 5.66 9.11 6.14
N ASP A 46 6.65 9.31 7.02
CA ASP A 46 6.78 10.52 7.84
C ASP A 46 5.47 10.82 8.60
N THR A 47 4.76 11.87 8.20
CA THR A 47 3.49 12.32 8.79
C THR A 47 2.29 12.06 7.86
N GLU A 48 2.52 11.44 6.71
CA GLU A 48 1.51 11.19 5.69
C GLU A 48 1.10 9.72 5.62
N VAL A 49 -0.21 9.49 5.47
CA VAL A 49 -0.79 8.15 5.31
C VAL A 49 -1.64 8.08 4.04
N TRP A 50 -1.39 7.10 3.19
CA TRP A 50 -2.19 6.81 2.01
C TRP A 50 -2.90 5.48 2.17
N THR A 51 -4.22 5.52 2.19
CA THR A 51 -5.07 4.33 2.26
C THR A 51 -5.56 3.97 0.86
N LEU A 52 -5.36 2.72 0.46
CA LEU A 52 -5.93 2.14 -0.76
C LEU A 52 -6.87 1.00 -0.38
N THR A 53 -8.02 0.92 -1.03
CA THR A 53 -8.97 -0.18 -0.85
C THR A 53 -9.02 -1.02 -2.11
N PHE A 54 -8.96 -2.32 -1.94
CA PHE A 54 -9.05 -3.32 -3.00
C PHE A 54 -10.26 -4.21 -2.76
N ASP A 55 -10.93 -4.60 -3.84
CA ASP A 55 -12.02 -5.58 -3.82
C ASP A 55 -11.55 -7.00 -3.45
N GLU A 56 -12.49 -7.93 -3.32
CA GLU A 56 -12.22 -9.36 -3.05
C GLU A 56 -11.31 -10.02 -4.10
N TYR A 57 -11.23 -9.47 -5.31
CA TYR A 57 -10.38 -9.94 -6.42
C TYR A 57 -9.00 -9.27 -6.43
N GLY A 58 -8.73 -8.38 -5.47
CA GLY A 58 -7.50 -7.62 -5.36
C GLY A 58 -7.38 -6.48 -6.37
N GLN A 59 -8.48 -6.02 -6.99
CA GLN A 59 -8.48 -4.84 -7.85
C GLN A 59 -8.69 -3.58 -7.03
N LEU A 60 -7.99 -2.51 -7.40
CA LEU A 60 -8.14 -1.21 -6.75
C LEU A 60 -9.58 -0.70 -6.92
N ASP A 61 -10.28 -0.53 -5.80
CA ASP A 61 -11.64 -0.03 -5.71
C ASP A 61 -11.64 1.47 -5.34
N ASP A 62 -10.82 1.85 -4.36
CA ASP A 62 -10.67 3.23 -3.90
C ASP A 62 -9.20 3.60 -3.64
N ALA A 63 -8.86 4.84 -3.99
CA ALA A 63 -7.51 5.38 -3.83
C ALA A 63 -7.57 6.83 -3.30
N PRO A 64 -6.50 7.30 -2.64
CA PRO A 64 -6.47 8.65 -2.09
C PRO A 64 -6.71 9.69 -3.19
N ALA A 65 -7.65 10.61 -2.99
CA ALA A 65 -7.94 11.69 -3.94
C ALA A 65 -6.80 12.72 -4.08
N ARG A 66 -5.85 12.73 -3.14
CA ARG A 66 -4.68 13.61 -3.15
C ARG A 66 -3.59 13.06 -4.07
N SER A 67 -2.73 13.95 -4.59
CA SER A 67 -1.54 13.55 -5.35
C SER A 67 -0.73 12.51 -4.57
N VAL A 68 -0.72 11.28 -5.10
CA VAL A 68 0.04 10.18 -4.49
C VAL A 68 1.48 10.20 -4.99
N PRO A 69 2.45 9.79 -4.16
CA PRO A 69 3.82 9.63 -4.61
C PRO A 69 3.91 8.56 -5.71
N ARG A 70 4.75 8.82 -6.73
CA ARG A 70 5.00 7.89 -7.84
C ARG A 70 5.54 6.51 -7.41
N TRP A 71 6.12 6.43 -6.21
CA TRP A 71 6.62 5.18 -5.63
C TRP A 71 5.53 4.34 -4.95
N LEU A 72 4.31 4.86 -4.76
CA LEU A 72 3.25 4.18 -4.02
C LEU A 72 2.82 2.87 -4.71
N GLY A 73 2.55 2.89 -6.01
CA GLY A 73 2.19 1.68 -6.76
C GLY A 73 3.25 0.56 -6.66
N PRO A 74 4.54 0.86 -6.90
CA PRO A 74 5.64 -0.08 -6.67
C PRO A 74 5.73 -0.63 -5.24
N VAL A 75 5.51 0.22 -4.23
CA VAL A 75 5.47 -0.20 -2.82
C VAL A 75 4.36 -1.21 -2.59
N ILE A 76 3.16 -0.92 -3.06
CA ILE A 76 2.02 -1.84 -2.93
C ILE A 76 2.32 -3.16 -3.64
N LYS A 77 2.92 -3.13 -4.82
CA LYS A 77 3.30 -4.34 -5.56
C LYS A 77 4.39 -5.17 -4.84
N LYS A 78 5.37 -4.52 -4.20
CA LYS A 78 6.44 -5.17 -3.42
C LYS A 78 5.90 -5.72 -2.11
N ALA A 79 4.98 -4.98 -1.48
CA ALA A 79 4.22 -5.47 -0.36
C ALA A 79 3.29 -6.61 -0.81
N ALA A 80 2.15 -6.31 -1.41
CA ALA A 80 1.15 -7.29 -1.77
C ALA A 80 1.17 -7.56 -3.30
N PRO A 81 2.00 -8.50 -3.79
CA PRO A 81 2.11 -8.78 -5.23
C PRO A 81 0.83 -9.33 -5.86
N GLY A 82 -0.12 -9.79 -5.04
CA GLY A 82 -1.45 -10.22 -5.48
C GLY A 82 -2.42 -9.08 -5.78
N LEU A 83 -2.15 -7.87 -5.30
CA LEU A 83 -3.01 -6.70 -5.52
C LEU A 83 -2.67 -6.01 -6.84
N ARG A 84 -3.70 -5.54 -7.53
CA ARG A 84 -3.62 -4.90 -8.85
C ARG A 84 -3.96 -3.43 -8.71
N VAL A 85 -2.90 -2.63 -8.72
CA VAL A 85 -2.97 -1.18 -8.90
C VAL A 85 -2.89 -0.93 -10.40
N VAL A 86 -4.00 -0.50 -11.03
CA VAL A 86 -4.09 -0.22 -12.48
C VAL A 86 -3.72 1.22 -12.82
#